data_AF-A0A0R1YNI5-F1
#
_entry.id   AF-A0A0R1YNI5-F1
#
_cell.length_a   1.000
_cell.length_b   1.000
_cell.length_c   1.000
_cell.angle_alpha   90.00
_cell.angle_beta   90.00
_cell.angle_gamma   90.00
#
_symmetry.space_group_name_H-M   'P 1'
#
loop_
_entity.id
_entity.type
_entity.pdbx_description
1 polymer ?
#
loop_
_entity_poly.entity_id
_entity_poly.type
_entity_poly.pdbx_seq_one_letter_code
_entity_poly.pdbx_strand_id
1 'polypeptide(L)'
;MSDYVNNIESNIKSGKLFSEAEYHASVRLKTMHGDLTNMVKHGVDYIELRMLDLDPTTALSVRTNTIRFFRILLSYFMMTPPMADQEKINLKLAQGISMNEVVALENPYQQTIYHHEAQNLLDKLQLFGATIQWGPEYQEVLDTMQDRLDNPNLTPAANLCDHEVDGSLMSYGLAMANRYQNRAHENPHPFTGFEEQPDMTAAELRQRLFGAMGKPENLTDSK
;
A
#
# COMPACT_ATOMS: atom_id res chain seq x y z
N MET A 1 -15.60 15.84 -6.93
CA MET A 1 -16.33 14.56 -6.94
C MET A 1 -17.10 14.37 -8.24
N SER A 2 -18.00 15.30 -8.59
CA SER A 2 -18.80 15.22 -9.82
C SER A 2 -17.94 15.11 -11.08
N ASP A 3 -16.85 15.89 -11.18
CA ASP A 3 -15.95 15.82 -12.34
C ASP A 3 -15.27 14.46 -12.50
N TYR A 4 -14.86 13.83 -11.39
CA TYR A 4 -14.28 12.49 -11.38
C TYR A 4 -15.28 11.45 -11.88
N VAL A 5 -16.51 11.46 -11.35
CA VAL A 5 -17.58 10.54 -11.76
C VAL A 5 -17.95 10.75 -13.22
N ASN A 6 -18.16 12.00 -13.63
CA ASN A 6 -18.50 12.37 -15.00
C ASN A 6 -17.43 11.94 -16.00
N ASN A 7 -16.15 12.08 -15.64
CA ASN A 7 -15.04 11.64 -16.49
C ASN A 7 -15.14 10.13 -16.74
N ILE A 8 -15.26 9.30 -15.70
CA ILE A 8 -15.34 7.85 -15.84
C ILE A 8 -16.59 7.45 -16.63
N GLU A 9 -17.76 7.98 -16.28
CA GLU A 9 -19.00 7.68 -16.98
C GLU A 9 -18.96 8.06 -18.46
N SER A 10 -18.39 9.22 -18.79
CA SER A 10 -18.30 9.68 -20.18
C SER A 10 -17.40 8.75 -21.01
N ASN A 11 -16.30 8.26 -20.42
CA ASN A 11 -15.42 7.29 -21.08
C ASN A 11 -16.12 5.94 -21.28
N ILE A 12 -16.93 5.48 -20.30
CA ILE A 12 -17.76 4.28 -20.46
C ILE A 12 -18.81 4.47 -21.57
N LYS A 13 -19.56 5.57 -21.54
CA LYS A 13 -20.59 5.90 -22.55
C LYS A 13 -20.00 6.01 -23.96
N SER A 14 -18.76 6.50 -24.08
CA SER A 14 -18.05 6.60 -25.35
C SER A 14 -17.39 5.29 -25.83
N GLY A 15 -17.47 4.21 -25.05
CA GLY A 15 -16.84 2.93 -25.37
C GLY A 15 -15.31 2.90 -25.20
N LYS A 16 -14.70 3.92 -24.59
CA LYS A 16 -13.27 3.95 -24.26
C LYS A 16 -12.93 3.07 -23.05
N LEU A 17 -13.91 2.86 -22.18
CA LEU A 17 -13.87 1.92 -21.07
C LEU A 17 -15.09 1.00 -21.17
N PHE A 18 -14.93 -0.28 -20.90
CA PHE A 18 -16.04 -1.23 -20.78
C PHE A 18 -16.75 -1.07 -19.43
N SER A 19 -16.01 -0.72 -18.37
CA SER A 19 -16.58 -0.51 -17.03
C SER A 19 -15.69 0.39 -16.16
N GLU A 20 -16.17 0.75 -14.95
CA GLU A 20 -15.35 1.44 -13.94
C GLU A 20 -14.07 0.65 -13.60
N ALA A 21 -14.12 -0.68 -13.64
CA ALA A 21 -12.99 -1.52 -13.22
C ALA A 21 -11.73 -1.28 -14.05
N GLU A 22 -11.88 -0.84 -15.30
CA GLU A 22 -10.78 -0.55 -16.24
C GLU A 22 -10.20 0.85 -16.07
N TYR A 23 -10.78 1.68 -15.20
CA TYR A 23 -10.18 2.96 -14.87
C TYR A 23 -8.91 2.75 -14.03
N HIS A 24 -7.76 2.82 -14.71
CA HIS A 24 -6.43 2.67 -14.11
C HIS A 24 -5.98 3.99 -13.48
N ALA A 25 -6.07 4.07 -12.15
CA ALA A 25 -5.50 5.15 -11.35
C ALA A 25 -4.77 4.57 -10.13
N SER A 26 -3.67 5.21 -9.72
CA SER A 26 -2.89 4.80 -8.55
C SER A 26 -3.67 4.90 -7.24
N VAL A 27 -4.61 5.84 -7.17
CA VAL A 27 -5.56 6.01 -6.06
C VAL A 27 -6.97 6.03 -6.65
N ARG A 28 -7.87 5.22 -6.11
CA ARG A 28 -9.29 5.19 -6.50
C ARG A 28 -10.19 5.54 -5.33
N LEU A 29 -11.25 6.27 -5.63
CA LEU A 29 -12.34 6.54 -4.70
C LEU A 29 -13.37 5.44 -4.81
N LYS A 30 -13.79 4.86 -3.68
CA LYS A 30 -14.76 3.77 -3.63
C LYS A 30 -15.94 4.10 -2.73
N THR A 31 -17.08 3.53 -3.09
CA THR A 31 -18.28 3.51 -2.26
C THR A 31 -18.74 2.07 -2.03
N MET A 32 -19.27 1.80 -0.84
CA MET A 32 -19.95 0.55 -0.50
C MET A 32 -21.42 0.56 -0.94
N HIS A 33 -21.94 1.72 -1.38
CA HIS A 33 -23.36 1.95 -1.68
C HIS A 33 -23.73 1.77 -3.16
N GLY A 34 -23.03 0.92 -3.91
CA GLY A 34 -23.36 0.60 -5.31
C GLY A 34 -22.45 1.33 -6.31
N ASP A 35 -23.04 1.87 -7.38
CA ASP A 35 -22.29 2.45 -8.51
C ASP A 35 -21.66 3.83 -8.23
N LEU A 36 -20.83 4.30 -9.15
CA LEU A 36 -20.15 5.61 -9.10
C LEU A 36 -21.11 6.81 -8.91
N THR A 37 -22.35 6.72 -9.38
CA THR A 37 -23.30 7.84 -9.25
C THR A 37 -23.77 8.01 -7.81
N ASN A 38 -23.84 6.91 -7.05
CA ASN A 38 -24.14 6.97 -5.61
C ASN A 38 -23.05 7.68 -4.82
N MET A 39 -21.80 7.68 -5.31
CA MET A 39 -20.68 8.39 -4.70
C MET A 39 -20.88 9.93 -4.72
N VAL A 40 -21.58 10.47 -5.73
CA VAL A 40 -21.90 11.92 -5.77
C VAL A 40 -22.88 12.30 -4.66
N LYS A 41 -23.82 11.39 -4.34
CA LYS A 41 -24.87 11.64 -3.35
C LYS A 41 -24.43 11.35 -1.92
N HIS A 42 -23.71 10.24 -1.71
CA HIS A 42 -23.38 9.72 -0.38
C HIS A 42 -21.92 9.97 0.01
N GLY A 43 -21.09 10.44 -0.91
CA GLY A 43 -19.66 10.64 -0.70
C GLY A 43 -18.84 9.37 -0.91
N VAL A 44 -17.59 9.42 -0.45
CA VAL A 44 -16.60 8.34 -0.57
C VAL A 44 -16.52 7.62 0.77
N ASP A 45 -16.59 6.28 0.74
CA ASP A 45 -16.49 5.45 1.94
C ASP A 45 -15.03 5.14 2.27
N TYR A 46 -14.22 4.87 1.24
CA TYR A 46 -12.79 4.59 1.39
C TYR A 46 -12.01 4.87 0.09
N ILE A 47 -10.68 4.90 0.23
CA ILE A 47 -9.76 4.96 -0.92
C ILE A 47 -9.08 3.60 -1.11
N GLU A 48 -8.87 3.22 -2.36
CA GLU A 48 -8.07 2.07 -2.74
C GLU A 48 -6.72 2.56 -3.29
N LEU A 49 -5.63 2.07 -2.70
CA LEU A 49 -4.26 2.34 -3.13
C LEU A 49 -3.77 1.17 -4.00
N ARG A 50 -3.30 1.47 -5.22
CA ARG A 50 -2.94 0.46 -6.22
C ARG A 50 -1.50 0.55 -6.73
N MET A 51 -0.70 1.45 -6.17
CA MET A 51 0.69 1.69 -6.56
C MET A 51 1.69 0.75 -5.88
N LEU A 52 1.24 -0.18 -5.05
CA LEU A 52 2.11 -1.05 -4.29
C LEU A 52 2.43 -2.32 -5.06
N ASP A 53 3.72 -2.54 -5.32
CA ASP A 53 4.22 -3.82 -5.79
C ASP A 53 4.28 -4.84 -4.65
N LEU A 54 4.16 -6.12 -5.01
CA LEU A 54 4.31 -7.23 -4.06
C LEU A 54 5.76 -7.31 -3.59
N ASP A 55 5.97 -7.33 -2.29
CA ASP A 55 7.27 -7.47 -1.66
C ASP A 55 7.66 -8.96 -1.55
N PRO A 56 8.61 -9.45 -2.36
CA PRO A 56 8.93 -10.87 -2.45
C PRO A 56 9.69 -11.40 -1.24
N THR A 57 10.12 -10.53 -0.32
CA THR A 57 10.92 -10.92 0.84
C THR A 57 10.06 -11.18 2.10
N THR A 58 8.73 -11.05 1.98
CA THR A 58 7.77 -11.42 3.02
C THR A 58 6.71 -12.39 2.48
N ALA A 59 6.30 -13.34 3.31
CA ALA A 59 5.27 -14.33 2.95
C ALA A 59 3.89 -13.70 2.67
N LEU A 60 3.62 -12.52 3.22
CA LEU A 60 2.35 -11.80 3.04
C LEU A 60 2.40 -10.77 1.90
N SER A 61 3.49 -10.70 1.15
CA SER A 61 3.72 -9.73 0.05
C SER A 61 3.65 -8.24 0.43
N VAL A 62 3.39 -7.91 1.70
CA VAL A 62 3.44 -6.55 2.24
C VAL A 62 3.94 -6.58 3.69
N ARG A 63 4.73 -5.59 4.08
CA ARG A 63 5.25 -5.46 5.45
C ARG A 63 4.43 -4.50 6.27
N THR A 64 4.38 -4.75 7.58
CA THR A 64 3.76 -3.85 8.56
C THR A 64 4.35 -2.43 8.49
N ASN A 65 5.67 -2.28 8.31
CA ASN A 65 6.30 -0.97 8.17
C ASN A 65 5.80 -0.21 6.94
N THR A 66 5.57 -0.89 5.80
CA THR A 66 4.96 -0.29 4.61
C THR A 66 3.57 0.24 4.92
N ILE A 67 2.72 -0.57 5.56
CA ILE A 67 1.35 -0.16 5.93
C ILE A 67 1.38 1.02 6.92
N ARG A 68 2.27 0.99 7.91
CA ARG A 68 2.45 2.10 8.86
C ARG A 68 2.90 3.37 8.16
N PHE A 69 3.80 3.29 7.19
CA PHE A 69 4.23 4.46 6.42
C PHE A 69 3.07 5.09 5.64
N PHE A 70 2.25 4.29 4.97
CA PHE A 70 1.04 4.80 4.32
C PHE A 70 0.05 5.41 5.32
N ARG A 71 -0.11 4.82 6.51
CA ARG A 71 -0.94 5.41 7.56
C ARG A 71 -0.42 6.79 7.97
N ILE A 72 0.90 6.97 8.09
CA ILE A 72 1.52 8.27 8.36
C ILE A 72 1.21 9.26 7.23
N LEU A 73 1.49 8.89 5.98
CA LEU A 73 1.26 9.73 4.80
C LEU A 73 -0.20 10.18 4.67
N LEU A 74 -1.15 9.24 4.78
CA LEU A 74 -2.57 9.53 4.68
C LEU A 74 -3.04 10.44 5.83
N SER A 75 -2.57 10.18 7.05
CA SER A 75 -2.90 11.04 8.20
C SER A 75 -2.35 12.45 8.02
N TYR A 76 -1.14 12.59 7.49
CA TYR A 76 -0.53 13.87 7.15
C TYR A 76 -1.36 14.61 6.08
N PHE A 77 -1.73 13.94 4.99
CA PHE A 77 -2.54 14.56 3.93
C PHE A 77 -3.94 14.95 4.42
N MET A 78 -4.57 14.16 5.29
CA MET A 78 -5.87 14.50 5.90
C MET A 78 -5.80 15.78 6.76
N MET A 79 -4.66 16.01 7.43
CA MET A 79 -4.45 17.20 8.27
C MET A 79 -3.87 18.39 7.49
N THR A 80 -3.47 18.17 6.23
CA THR A 80 -2.93 19.21 5.38
C THR A 80 -4.08 19.95 4.68
N PRO A 81 -4.13 21.29 4.73
CA PRO A 81 -5.16 22.04 4.03
C PRO A 81 -5.21 21.69 2.54
N PRO A 82 -6.41 21.45 1.97
CA PRO A 82 -6.53 21.10 0.57
C PRO A 82 -6.13 22.27 -0.32
N MET A 83 -5.60 21.96 -1.50
CA MET A 83 -5.40 22.96 -2.54
C MET A 83 -6.77 23.37 -3.10
N ALA A 84 -7.08 24.66 -3.10
CA ALA A 84 -8.39 25.18 -3.55
C ALA A 84 -8.44 25.50 -5.05
N ASP A 85 -7.29 25.70 -5.67
CA ASP A 85 -7.15 26.14 -7.06
C ASP A 85 -7.05 24.93 -8.00
N GLN A 86 -8.04 24.77 -8.87
CA GLN A 86 -8.16 23.64 -9.78
C GLN A 86 -7.01 23.58 -10.79
N GLU A 87 -6.53 24.72 -11.29
CA GLU A 87 -5.40 24.74 -12.24
C GLU A 87 -4.12 24.28 -11.55
N LYS A 88 -3.89 24.77 -10.32
CA LYS A 88 -2.73 24.32 -9.52
C LYS A 88 -2.82 22.84 -9.15
N ILE A 89 -4.02 22.32 -8.85
CA ILE A 89 -4.24 20.88 -8.64
C ILE A 89 -3.82 20.10 -9.88
N ASN A 90 -4.34 20.48 -11.06
CA ASN A 90 -4.05 19.79 -12.31
C ASN A 90 -2.55 19.83 -12.65
N LEU A 91 -1.90 20.97 -12.46
CA LEU A 91 -0.45 21.11 -12.64
C LEU A 91 0.34 20.21 -11.68
N LYS A 92 -0.06 20.14 -10.41
CA LYS A 92 0.59 19.28 -9.42
C LYS A 92 0.39 17.80 -9.69
N LEU A 93 -0.80 17.41 -10.17
CA LEU A 93 -1.06 16.04 -10.60
C LEU A 93 -0.19 15.65 -11.80
N ALA A 94 -0.13 16.51 -12.83
CA ALA A 94 0.73 16.28 -13.98
C ALA A 94 2.23 16.20 -13.60
N GLN A 95 2.68 17.10 -12.72
CA GLN A 95 4.03 17.06 -12.17
C GLN A 95 4.29 15.74 -11.43
N GLY A 96 3.36 15.32 -10.54
CA GLY A 96 3.50 14.07 -9.78
C GLY A 96 3.55 12.83 -10.66
N ILE A 97 2.73 12.77 -11.71
CA ILE A 97 2.76 11.67 -12.70
C ILE A 97 4.12 11.63 -13.41
N SER A 98 4.63 12.77 -13.85
CA SER A 98 5.94 12.86 -14.51
C SER A 98 7.09 12.47 -13.57
N MET A 99 7.05 12.91 -12.31
CA MET A 99 8.07 12.54 -11.32
C MET A 99 8.02 11.04 -11.03
N ASN A 100 6.82 10.46 -10.88
CA ASN A 100 6.65 9.03 -10.65
C ASN A 100 7.25 8.18 -11.77
N GLU A 101 7.00 8.54 -13.04
CA GLU A 101 7.59 7.84 -14.19
C GLU A 101 9.12 7.87 -14.16
N VAL A 102 9.70 9.03 -13.87
CA VAL A 102 11.15 9.19 -13.78
C VAL A 102 11.71 8.32 -12.65
N VAL A 103 11.17 8.41 -11.44
CA VAL A 103 11.64 7.61 -10.28
C VAL A 103 11.49 6.12 -10.53
N ALA A 104 10.40 5.69 -11.17
CA ALA A 104 10.18 4.28 -11.49
C ALA A 104 11.22 3.71 -12.49
N LEU A 105 11.82 4.56 -13.33
CA LEU A 105 12.81 4.18 -14.34
C LEU A 105 14.26 4.48 -13.92
N GLU A 106 14.48 5.08 -12.75
CA GLU A 106 15.81 5.34 -12.23
C GLU A 106 16.57 4.04 -11.92
N ASN A 107 17.90 4.11 -11.94
CA ASN A 107 18.73 2.99 -11.52
C ASN A 107 18.56 2.78 -9.99
N PRO A 108 18.15 1.58 -9.53
CA PRO A 108 17.88 1.32 -8.11
C PRO A 108 19.06 1.57 -7.16
N TYR A 109 20.29 1.51 -7.67
CA TYR A 109 21.51 1.72 -6.89
C TYR A 109 21.99 3.18 -6.86
N GLN A 110 21.31 4.07 -7.58
CA GLN A 110 21.66 5.48 -7.64
C GLN A 110 20.68 6.30 -6.80
N GLN A 111 21.17 7.42 -6.26
CA GLN A 111 20.31 8.35 -5.56
C GLN A 111 19.31 8.98 -6.55
N THR A 112 18.04 9.07 -6.15
CA THR A 112 17.00 9.69 -6.98
C THR A 112 17.30 11.15 -7.28
N ILE A 113 16.95 11.63 -8.47
CA ILE A 113 17.11 13.05 -8.83
C ILE A 113 16.20 13.96 -8.00
N TYR A 114 15.12 13.41 -7.42
CA TYR A 114 14.17 14.12 -6.56
C TYR A 114 14.49 13.96 -5.06
N HIS A 115 15.75 13.72 -4.71
CA HIS A 115 16.16 13.50 -3.33
C HIS A 115 15.78 14.68 -2.43
N HIS A 116 15.95 15.91 -2.92
CA HIS A 116 15.61 17.11 -2.15
C HIS A 116 14.10 17.20 -1.90
N GLU A 117 13.26 16.90 -2.88
CA GLU A 117 11.80 16.84 -2.73
C GLU A 117 11.38 15.75 -1.73
N ALA A 118 12.01 14.58 -1.79
CA ALA A 118 11.77 13.48 -0.87
C ALA A 118 12.19 13.83 0.57
N GLN A 119 13.38 14.44 0.75
CA GLN A 119 13.85 14.90 2.06
C GLN A 119 12.88 15.91 2.67
N ASN A 120 12.45 16.91 1.88
CA ASN A 120 11.47 17.90 2.32
C ASN A 120 10.13 17.28 2.74
N LEU A 121 9.71 16.18 2.10
CA LEU A 121 8.52 15.45 2.53
C LEU A 121 8.78 14.70 3.85
N LEU A 122 9.90 13.99 3.97
CA LEU A 122 10.26 13.29 5.21
C LEU A 122 10.37 14.25 6.40
N ASP A 123 11.01 15.41 6.24
CA ASP A 123 11.12 16.42 7.29
C ASP A 123 9.74 16.90 7.78
N LYS A 124 8.78 17.06 6.86
CA LYS A 124 7.39 17.40 7.21
C LYS A 124 6.69 16.27 7.96
N LEU A 125 6.93 15.02 7.58
CA LEU A 125 6.36 13.86 8.27
C LEU A 125 6.96 13.69 9.67
N GLN A 126 8.26 13.93 9.83
CA GLN A 126 8.95 13.95 11.12
C GLN A 126 8.36 15.04 12.04
N LEU A 127 8.22 16.26 11.53
CA LEU A 127 7.58 17.36 12.28
C LEU A 127 6.12 17.05 12.64
N PHE A 128 5.37 16.45 11.72
CA PHE A 128 3.99 16.03 11.95
C PHE A 128 3.91 14.99 13.06
N GLY A 129 4.75 13.95 13.01
CA GLY A 129 4.85 12.90 14.03
C GLY A 129 5.20 13.45 15.41
N ALA A 130 6.14 14.41 15.48
CA ALA A 130 6.49 15.10 16.73
C ALA A 130 5.33 15.93 17.30
N THR A 131 4.53 16.56 16.44
CA THR A 131 3.39 17.41 16.85
C THR A 131 2.28 16.59 17.51
N ILE A 132 1.99 15.40 16.96
CA ILE A 132 0.92 14.52 17.43
C ILE A 132 1.41 13.42 18.38
N GLN A 133 2.72 13.40 18.68
CA GLN A 133 3.38 12.50 19.63
C GLN A 133 3.07 11.02 19.38
N TRP A 134 3.33 10.55 18.15
CA TRP A 134 3.18 9.13 17.84
C TRP A 134 4.16 8.25 18.61
N GLY A 135 3.77 6.98 18.78
CA GLY A 135 4.60 5.98 19.45
C GLY A 135 5.90 5.67 18.70
N PRO A 136 6.90 5.09 19.40
CA PRO A 136 8.21 4.78 18.84
C PRO A 136 8.13 3.92 17.56
N GLU A 137 7.10 3.09 17.43
CA GLU A 137 6.89 2.24 16.26
C GLU A 137 6.62 2.99 14.95
N TYR A 138 6.21 4.26 15.01
CA TYR A 138 6.07 5.13 13.83
C TYR A 138 7.33 5.93 13.56
N GLN A 139 8.07 6.29 14.61
CA GLN A 139 9.38 6.93 14.47
C GLN A 139 10.36 5.99 13.75
N GLU A 140 10.42 4.73 14.17
CA GLU A 140 11.24 3.69 13.51
C GLU A 140 10.93 3.55 12.01
N VAL A 141 9.66 3.76 11.62
CA VAL A 141 9.25 3.72 10.21
C VAL A 141 9.82 4.91 9.44
N LEU A 142 9.77 6.13 10.01
CA LEU A 142 10.34 7.31 9.38
C LEU A 142 11.87 7.24 9.31
N ASP A 143 12.52 6.70 10.34
CA ASP A 143 13.96 6.48 10.36
C ASP A 143 14.35 5.46 9.27
N THR A 144 13.58 4.38 9.11
CA THR A 144 13.78 3.43 8.00
C THR A 144 13.63 4.10 6.63
N MET A 145 12.69 5.05 6.48
CA MET A 145 12.53 5.77 5.21
C MET A 145 13.68 6.76 4.97
N GLN A 146 14.20 7.39 6.03
CA GLN A 146 15.37 8.26 5.96
C GLN A 146 16.61 7.45 5.54
N ASP A 147 16.87 6.30 6.17
CA ASP A 147 17.98 5.42 5.81
C ASP A 147 17.94 5.02 4.32
N ARG A 148 16.73 4.74 3.79
CA ARG A 148 16.53 4.41 2.38
C ARG A 148 16.76 5.59 1.43
N LEU A 149 16.42 6.79 1.88
CA LEU A 149 16.66 8.01 1.10
C LEU A 149 18.16 8.33 1.05
N ASP A 150 18.85 8.22 2.18
CA ASP A 150 20.28 8.49 2.32
C ASP A 150 21.15 7.43 1.65
N ASN A 151 20.69 6.17 1.62
CA ASN A 151 21.40 5.06 0.99
C ASN A 151 20.45 4.23 0.09
N PRO A 152 20.50 4.42 -1.26
CA PRO A 152 19.59 3.75 -2.17
C PRO A 152 19.72 2.21 -2.16
N ASN A 153 20.85 1.67 -1.72
CA ASN A 153 21.04 0.22 -1.57
C ASN A 153 20.11 -0.42 -0.53
N LEU A 154 19.50 0.38 0.37
CA LEU A 154 18.55 -0.09 1.37
C LEU A 154 17.10 -0.11 0.84
N THR A 155 16.87 0.36 -0.39
CA THR A 155 15.54 0.34 -1.01
C THR A 155 15.14 -1.09 -1.40
N PRO A 156 13.83 -1.41 -1.42
CA PRO A 156 13.36 -2.71 -1.90
C PRO A 156 13.79 -3.01 -3.34
N ALA A 157 13.89 -1.99 -4.20
CA ALA A 157 14.30 -2.16 -5.59
C ALA A 157 15.77 -2.59 -5.71
N ALA A 158 16.69 -1.91 -5.00
CA ALA A 158 18.10 -2.29 -5.00
C ALA A 158 18.31 -3.70 -4.43
N ASN A 159 17.64 -4.00 -3.30
CA ASN A 159 17.70 -5.33 -2.71
C ASN A 159 17.18 -6.43 -3.64
N LEU A 160 16.18 -6.13 -4.48
CA LEU A 160 15.67 -7.08 -5.46
C LEU A 160 16.67 -7.30 -6.60
N CYS A 161 17.30 -6.24 -7.10
CA CYS A 161 18.35 -6.33 -8.12
C CYS A 161 19.55 -7.17 -7.67
N ASP A 162 19.87 -7.21 -6.37
CA ASP A 162 20.94 -8.07 -5.84
C ASP A 162 20.66 -9.58 -6.03
N HIS A 163 19.41 -9.94 -6.31
CA HIS A 163 18.97 -11.31 -6.56
C HIS A 163 18.82 -11.64 -8.05
N GLU A 164 19.09 -10.69 -8.94
CA GLU A 164 19.00 -10.89 -10.38
C GLU A 164 20.17 -11.77 -10.87
N VAL A 165 19.83 -12.80 -11.65
CA VAL A 165 20.81 -13.67 -12.31
C VAL A 165 20.49 -13.69 -13.80
N ASP A 166 21.45 -13.27 -14.62
CA ASP A 166 21.34 -13.23 -16.09
C ASP A 166 20.07 -12.53 -16.61
N GLY A 167 19.70 -11.37 -16.02
CA GLY A 167 18.50 -10.65 -16.45
C GLY A 167 17.19 -11.15 -15.83
N SER A 168 17.25 -12.06 -14.86
CA SER A 168 16.07 -12.74 -14.34
C SER A 168 16.03 -12.87 -12.82
N LEU A 169 14.85 -12.61 -12.26
CA LEU A 169 14.51 -12.88 -10.86
C LEU A 169 13.81 -14.24 -10.66
N MET A 170 13.72 -15.07 -11.72
CA MET A 170 12.94 -16.32 -11.68
C MET A 170 13.45 -17.28 -10.61
N SER A 171 14.77 -17.47 -10.52
CA SER A 171 15.39 -18.35 -9.52
C SER A 171 15.08 -17.89 -8.10
N TYR A 172 15.19 -16.57 -7.85
CA TYR A 172 14.87 -15.97 -6.57
C TYR A 172 13.37 -16.09 -6.22
N GLY A 173 12.48 -15.78 -7.17
CA GLY A 173 11.04 -15.92 -7.00
C GLY A 173 10.63 -17.36 -6.67
N LEU A 174 11.19 -18.36 -7.38
CA LEU A 174 10.97 -19.77 -7.09
C LEU A 174 11.50 -20.17 -5.70
N ALA A 175 12.66 -19.66 -5.30
CA ALA A 175 13.22 -19.93 -3.98
C ALA A 175 12.31 -19.36 -2.86
N MET A 176 11.82 -18.12 -3.01
CA MET A 176 10.91 -17.51 -2.04
C MET A 176 9.56 -18.23 -2.01
N ALA A 177 8.98 -18.58 -3.16
CA ALA A 177 7.73 -19.34 -3.24
C ALA A 177 7.83 -20.69 -2.51
N ASN A 178 8.88 -21.48 -2.79
CA ASN A 178 9.11 -22.76 -2.11
C ASN A 178 9.30 -22.57 -0.60
N ARG A 179 10.07 -21.56 -0.19
CA ARG A 179 10.29 -21.24 1.23
C ARG A 179 8.99 -20.93 1.96
N TYR A 180 8.13 -20.10 1.38
CA TYR A 180 6.88 -19.70 2.01
C TYR A 180 5.84 -20.83 2.00
N GLN A 181 5.80 -21.63 0.93
CA GLN A 181 4.96 -22.83 0.88
C GLN A 181 5.36 -23.83 1.97
N ASN A 182 6.65 -24.15 2.09
CA ASN A 182 7.14 -25.07 3.11
C ASN A 182 6.83 -24.56 4.52
N ARG A 183 7.06 -23.27 4.78
CA ARG A 183 6.71 -22.66 6.08
C ARG A 183 5.21 -22.72 6.37
N ALA A 184 4.35 -22.58 5.37
CA ALA A 184 2.90 -22.71 5.54
C ALA A 184 2.51 -24.16 5.91
N HIS A 185 3.17 -25.17 5.32
CA HIS A 185 2.97 -26.58 5.66
C HIS A 185 3.52 -26.97 7.04
N GLU A 186 4.56 -26.29 7.51
CA GLU A 186 5.14 -26.48 8.86
C GLU A 186 4.32 -25.80 9.97
N ASN A 187 3.26 -25.04 9.63
CA ASN A 187 2.40 -24.43 10.64
C ASN A 187 1.80 -25.51 11.55
N PRO A 188 2.13 -25.57 12.85
CA PRO A 188 1.67 -26.63 13.74
C PRO A 188 0.15 -26.55 14.01
N HIS A 189 -0.45 -25.40 13.75
CA HIS A 189 -1.86 -25.13 13.99
C HIS A 189 -2.48 -24.47 12.74
N PRO A 190 -2.60 -25.19 11.61
CA PRO A 190 -3.27 -24.66 10.44
C PRO A 190 -4.75 -24.47 10.77
N PHE A 191 -5.32 -23.34 10.36
CA PHE A 191 -6.74 -23.12 10.51
C PHE A 191 -7.52 -23.99 9.51
N THR A 192 -8.20 -25.02 10.00
CA THR A 192 -8.98 -25.98 9.18
C THR A 192 -10.44 -25.57 8.99
N GLY A 193 -10.88 -24.44 9.57
CA GLY A 193 -12.29 -24.06 9.58
C GLY A 193 -12.91 -23.88 8.18
N PHE A 194 -12.10 -23.58 7.16
CA PHE A 194 -12.58 -23.47 5.78
C PHE A 194 -12.83 -24.84 5.10
N GLU A 195 -12.22 -25.92 5.59
CA GLU A 195 -12.51 -27.27 5.11
C GLU A 195 -13.85 -27.78 5.66
N GLU A 196 -14.14 -27.46 6.92
CA GLU A 196 -15.36 -27.86 7.62
C GLU A 196 -16.57 -26.99 7.27
N GLN A 197 -16.35 -25.68 7.16
CA GLN A 197 -17.39 -24.68 6.93
C GLN A 197 -16.84 -23.59 5.99
N PRO A 198 -16.84 -23.83 4.67
CA PRO A 198 -16.32 -22.87 3.69
C PRO A 198 -17.09 -21.55 3.67
N ASP A 199 -18.39 -21.56 4.04
CA ASP A 199 -19.28 -20.39 4.03
C ASP A 199 -19.33 -19.65 5.38
N MET A 200 -18.29 -19.76 6.20
CA MET A 200 -18.22 -19.15 7.53
C MET A 200 -18.29 -17.62 7.46
N THR A 201 -19.13 -17.01 8.30
CA THR A 201 -19.23 -15.55 8.40
C THR A 201 -17.97 -14.95 9.02
N ALA A 202 -17.73 -13.66 8.77
CA ALA A 202 -16.60 -12.95 9.38
C ALA A 202 -16.62 -12.99 10.92
N ALA A 203 -17.81 -13.02 11.54
CA ALA A 203 -17.97 -13.11 12.98
C ALA A 203 -17.56 -14.49 13.52
N GLU A 204 -18.01 -15.57 12.88
CA GLU A 204 -17.64 -16.95 13.22
C GLU A 204 -16.15 -17.20 13.01
N LEU A 205 -15.59 -16.71 11.89
CA LEU A 205 -14.16 -16.79 11.60
C LEU A 205 -13.34 -16.08 12.69
N ARG A 206 -13.75 -14.87 13.07
CA ARG A 206 -13.09 -14.11 14.14
C ARG A 206 -13.17 -14.85 15.47
N GLN A 207 -14.32 -15.44 15.80
CA GLN A 207 -14.48 -16.23 17.01
C GLN A 207 -13.56 -17.46 17.01
N ARG A 208 -13.46 -18.18 15.90
CA ARG A 208 -12.59 -19.37 15.83
C ARG A 208 -11.09 -19.02 15.82
N LEU A 209 -10.69 -17.89 15.22
CA LEU A 209 -9.29 -17.47 15.18
C LEU A 209 -8.80 -16.81 16.48
N PHE A 210 -9.68 -16.08 17.19
CA PHE A 210 -9.31 -15.19 18.30
C PHE A 210 -10.12 -15.40 19.60
N GLY A 211 -10.93 -16.45 19.67
CA GLY A 211 -11.76 -16.77 20.84
C GLY A 211 -12.73 -15.66 21.24
N ALA A 212 -13.28 -15.76 22.46
CA ALA A 212 -14.18 -14.75 23.03
C ALA A 212 -13.45 -13.47 23.52
N MET A 213 -12.11 -13.51 23.65
CA MET A 213 -11.30 -12.39 24.18
C MET A 213 -10.53 -11.59 23.13
N GLY A 214 -10.70 -11.87 21.83
CA GLY A 214 -10.05 -11.11 20.75
C GLY A 214 -8.53 -11.30 20.69
N LYS A 215 -8.01 -12.41 21.22
CA LYS A 215 -6.60 -12.82 21.13
C LYS A 215 -6.54 -14.26 20.61
N PRO A 216 -5.56 -14.64 19.77
CA PRO A 216 -5.44 -16.04 19.35
C PRO A 216 -5.34 -16.94 20.59
N GLU A 217 -6.30 -17.84 20.79
CA GLU A 217 -6.29 -18.78 21.93
C GLU A 217 -5.07 -19.73 21.87
N ASN A 218 -4.46 -19.87 20.68
CA ASN A 218 -3.36 -20.79 20.41
C ASN A 218 -1.95 -20.20 20.63
N LEU A 219 -1.82 -19.04 21.29
CA LEU A 219 -0.55 -18.50 21.78
C LEU A 219 -0.46 -18.66 23.30
N THR A 220 -0.76 -19.86 23.82
CA THR A 220 -0.43 -20.22 25.21
C THR A 220 0.89 -20.98 25.21
N ASP A 221 1.95 -20.24 25.56
CA ASP A 221 3.28 -20.66 26.03
C ASP A 221 3.69 -22.13 25.77
N SER A 222 4.43 -22.36 24.67
CA SER A 222 5.35 -23.49 24.63
C SER A 222 6.54 -23.18 25.56
N LYS A 223 6.56 -23.84 26.72
CA LYS A 223 7.78 -23.99 27.54
C LYS A 223 8.86 -24.76 26.80
#